data_AF-A0A0A0CY48-F1
#
_entry.id   AF-A0A0A0CY48-F1
#
_cell.length_a   1.000
_cell.length_b   1.000
_cell.length_c   1.000
_cell.angle_alpha   90.00
_cell.angle_beta   90.00
_cell.angle_gamma   90.00
#
_symmetry.space_group_name_H-M   'P 1'
#
loop_
_entity.id
_entity.type
_entity.pdbx_description
1 polymer ?
#
loop_
_entity_poly.entity_id
_entity_poly.type
_entity_poly.pdbx_seq_one_letter_code
_entity_poly.pdbx_strand_id
1 'polypeptide(L)'
;AALGGLAGAYVDQKQKEYASLEDQLDSVISDAKAKNAQAKDLTATMQTVLDQHKRELTRLRSGVKKGTATQAELDAELASARADKDVMDKAVSGTRENLKIFTDARTSLKAKATTAQDRARVGQLDREIRTLSGRVDTMSGVVNNLTRRI
;
A
#
# COMPACT_ATOMS: atom_id res chain seq x y z
N ALA A 1 -20.20 4.10 13.73
CA ALA A 1 -19.66 5.18 12.89
C ALA A 1 -18.36 5.70 13.50
N ALA A 2 -17.21 5.14 13.11
CA ALA A 2 -15.88 5.57 13.61
C ALA A 2 -14.82 5.65 12.48
N LEU A 3 -15.19 5.25 11.25
CA LEU A 3 -14.28 5.17 10.10
C LEU A 3 -14.11 6.50 9.35
N GLY A 4 -14.61 7.61 9.90
CA GLY A 4 -14.52 8.96 9.32
C GLY A 4 -13.59 9.93 10.06
N GLY A 5 -13.07 9.57 11.24
CA GLY A 5 -12.29 10.49 12.07
C GLY A 5 -10.98 10.94 11.42
N LEU A 6 -10.18 9.99 10.92
CA LEU A 6 -8.88 10.29 10.30
C LEU A 6 -9.02 10.98 8.95
N ALA A 7 -9.95 10.53 8.11
CA ALA A 7 -10.20 11.14 6.81
C ALA A 7 -10.80 12.55 6.91
N GLY A 8 -11.73 12.77 7.85
CA GLY A 8 -12.27 14.08 8.15
C GLY A 8 -11.19 15.04 8.65
N ALA A 9 -10.36 14.60 9.60
CA ALA A 9 -9.24 15.39 10.12
C ALA A 9 -8.24 15.78 9.02
N TYR A 10 -7.95 14.87 8.08
CA TYR A 10 -7.08 15.15 6.94
C TYR A 10 -7.65 16.23 6.02
N VAL A 11 -8.94 16.13 5.66
CA VAL A 11 -9.61 17.14 4.82
C VAL A 11 -9.68 18.49 5.54
N ASP A 12 -10.01 18.49 6.83
CA ASP A 12 -10.06 19.70 7.65
C ASP A 12 -8.69 20.36 7.76
N GLN A 13 -7.61 19.57 7.86
CA GLN A 13 -6.25 20.07 7.82
C GLN A 13 -5.96 20.78 6.50
N LYS A 14 -6.31 20.17 5.35
CA LYS A 14 -6.11 20.80 4.04
C LYS A 14 -6.94 22.08 3.89
N GLN A 15 -8.14 22.13 4.44
CA GLN A 15 -8.96 23.34 4.43
C GLN A 15 -8.39 24.47 5.30
N LYS A 16 -7.68 24.15 6.37
CA LYS A 16 -6.97 25.14 7.20
C LYS A 16 -5.68 25.62 6.53
N GLU A 17 -4.98 24.73 5.83
CA GLU A 17 -3.71 25.02 5.17
C GLU A 17 -3.90 25.82 3.87
N TYR A 18 -4.98 25.57 3.13
CA TYR A 18 -5.22 26.14 1.81
C TYR A 18 -6.58 26.83 1.73
N ALA A 19 -6.57 28.12 1.36
CA ALA A 19 -7.77 28.94 1.30
C ALA A 19 -8.69 28.58 0.12
N SER A 20 -8.14 28.13 -1.01
CA SER A 20 -8.91 27.80 -2.20
C SER A 20 -9.13 26.29 -2.36
N LEU A 21 -10.26 25.91 -2.97
CA LEU A 21 -10.53 24.52 -3.32
C LEU A 21 -9.51 23.96 -4.31
N GLU A 22 -9.01 24.81 -5.22
CA GLU A 22 -7.99 24.43 -6.19
C GLU A 22 -6.71 23.97 -5.50
N ASP A 23 -6.21 24.78 -4.57
CA ASP A 23 -5.00 24.48 -3.80
C ASP A 23 -5.19 23.24 -2.90
N GLN A 24 -6.38 23.07 -2.32
CA GLN A 24 -6.72 21.86 -1.56
C GLN A 24 -6.66 20.61 -2.45
N LEU A 25 -7.25 20.66 -3.65
CA LEU A 25 -7.22 19.56 -4.60
C LEU A 25 -5.80 19.27 -5.09
N ASP A 26 -5.03 20.30 -5.44
CA ASP A 26 -3.65 20.16 -5.92
C ASP A 26 -2.73 19.58 -4.83
N SER A 27 -2.92 19.98 -3.57
CA SER A 27 -2.22 19.40 -2.41
C SER A 27 -2.54 17.91 -2.24
N VAL A 28 -3.83 17.54 -2.27
CA VAL A 28 -4.25 16.14 -2.10
C VAL A 28 -3.78 15.26 -3.27
N ILE A 29 -3.76 15.80 -4.49
CA ILE A 29 -3.19 15.15 -5.66
C ILE A 29 -1.68 14.90 -5.47
N SER A 30 -0.95 15.89 -4.96
CA SER A 30 0.48 15.77 -4.68
C SER A 30 0.75 14.67 -3.65
N ASP A 31 -0.01 14.66 -2.56
CA ASP A 31 0.10 13.63 -1.52
C ASP A 31 -0.22 12.23 -2.07
N ALA A 32 -1.26 12.10 -2.90
CA ALA A 32 -1.61 10.84 -3.55
C ALA A 32 -0.49 10.35 -4.49
N LYS A 33 0.12 11.26 -5.27
CA LYS A 33 1.29 10.93 -6.12
C LYS A 33 2.48 10.46 -5.30
N ALA A 34 2.79 11.15 -4.20
CA ALA A 34 3.87 10.76 -3.30
C ALA A 34 3.63 9.36 -2.71
N LYS A 35 2.40 9.08 -2.27
CA LYS A 35 2.01 7.74 -1.79
C LYS A 35 2.03 6.68 -2.88
N ASN A 36 1.69 7.03 -4.13
CA ASN A 36 1.84 6.15 -5.28
C ASN A 36 3.31 5.77 -5.53
N ALA A 37 4.24 6.73 -5.44
CA ALA A 37 5.67 6.45 -5.56
C ALA A 37 6.17 5.55 -4.42
N GLN A 38 5.83 5.89 -3.17
CA GLN A 38 6.20 5.07 -2.00
C GLN A 38 5.67 3.63 -2.10
N ALA A 39 4.41 3.45 -2.51
CA ALA A 39 3.83 2.13 -2.69
C ALA A 39 4.49 1.35 -3.83
N LYS A 40 4.97 2.03 -4.89
CA LYS A 40 5.77 1.41 -5.96
C LYS A 40 7.05 0.80 -5.41
N ASP A 41 7.81 1.60 -4.68
CA ASP A 41 9.13 1.20 -4.18
C ASP A 41 8.99 0.08 -3.15
N LEU A 42 8.02 0.21 -2.25
CA LEU A 42 7.68 -0.82 -1.29
C LEU A 42 7.27 -2.14 -1.98
N THR A 43 6.49 -2.09 -3.06
CA THR A 43 6.15 -3.30 -3.84
C THR A 43 7.40 -4.00 -4.37
N ALA A 44 8.39 -3.24 -4.86
CA ALA A 44 9.64 -3.80 -5.36
C ALA A 44 10.46 -4.45 -4.23
N THR A 45 10.51 -3.84 -3.05
CA THR A 45 11.15 -4.42 -1.86
C THR A 45 10.44 -5.71 -1.44
N MET A 46 9.11 -5.72 -1.37
CA MET A 46 8.33 -6.91 -1.02
C MET A 46 8.57 -8.05 -2.01
N GLN A 47 8.63 -7.75 -3.31
CA GLN A 47 8.93 -8.74 -4.35
C GLN A 47 10.33 -9.35 -4.17
N THR A 48 11.32 -8.53 -3.83
CA THR A 48 12.70 -9.00 -3.57
C THR A 48 12.74 -9.97 -2.41
N VAL A 49 12.09 -9.63 -1.30
CA VAL A 49 12.01 -10.49 -0.09
C VAL A 49 11.26 -11.80 -0.41
N LEU A 50 10.13 -11.72 -1.12
CA LEU A 50 9.38 -12.90 -1.58
C LEU A 50 10.29 -13.85 -2.39
N ASP A 51 11.03 -13.31 -3.37
CA ASP A 51 11.87 -14.15 -4.23
C ASP A 51 13.08 -14.71 -3.47
N GLN A 52 13.58 -14.02 -2.45
CA GLN A 52 14.63 -14.50 -1.56
C GLN A 52 14.15 -15.71 -0.75
N HIS A 53 13.02 -15.59 -0.04
CA HIS A 53 12.44 -16.72 0.71
C HIS A 53 12.03 -17.88 -0.20
N LYS A 54 11.49 -17.61 -1.40
CA LYS A 54 11.14 -18.68 -2.35
C LYS A 54 12.36 -19.52 -2.73
N ARG A 55 13.49 -18.89 -3.04
CA ARG A 55 14.72 -19.60 -3.38
C ARG A 55 15.22 -20.40 -2.18
N GLU A 56 15.25 -19.80 -1.01
CA GLU A 56 15.82 -20.41 0.18
C GLU A 56 14.97 -21.57 0.71
N LEU A 57 13.64 -21.39 0.82
CA LEU A 57 12.73 -22.47 1.18
C LEU A 57 12.79 -23.64 0.21
N THR A 58 12.91 -23.39 -1.10
CA THR A 58 13.08 -24.46 -2.09
C THR A 58 14.41 -25.20 -1.89
N ARG A 59 15.51 -24.45 -1.67
CA ARG A 59 16.84 -25.02 -1.41
C ARG A 59 16.82 -25.90 -0.15
N LEU A 60 16.32 -25.38 0.97
CA LEU A 60 16.26 -26.07 2.25
C LEU A 60 15.33 -27.29 2.20
N ARG A 61 14.14 -27.18 1.61
CA ARG A 61 13.23 -28.34 1.44
C ARG A 61 13.86 -29.45 0.61
N SER A 62 14.63 -29.11 -0.44
CA SER A 62 15.37 -30.13 -1.20
C SER A 62 16.54 -30.70 -0.39
N GLY A 63 17.26 -29.85 0.34
CA GLY A 63 18.40 -30.24 1.16
C GLY A 63 18.02 -31.18 2.29
N VAL A 64 16.92 -30.91 3.00
CA VAL A 64 16.39 -31.80 4.05
C VAL A 64 16.09 -33.20 3.50
N LYS A 65 15.44 -33.28 2.33
CA LYS A 65 15.16 -34.58 1.68
C LYS A 65 16.42 -35.34 1.27
N LYS A 66 17.50 -34.62 0.96
CA LYS A 66 18.79 -35.18 0.52
C LYS A 66 19.78 -35.37 1.68
N GLY A 67 19.44 -34.95 2.90
CA GLY A 67 20.35 -34.94 4.04
C GLY A 67 21.47 -33.89 3.96
N THR A 68 21.36 -32.90 3.06
CA THR A 68 22.35 -31.82 2.89
C THR A 68 21.94 -30.52 3.56
N ALA A 69 20.78 -30.50 4.23
CA ALA A 69 20.31 -29.45 5.11
C ALA A 69 19.52 -30.09 6.27
N THR A 70 19.39 -29.37 7.36
CA THR A 70 18.71 -29.82 8.58
C THR A 70 17.28 -29.31 8.63
N GLN A 71 16.42 -30.03 9.36
CA GLN A 71 15.05 -29.55 9.63
C GLN A 71 15.07 -28.22 10.39
N ALA A 72 16.03 -28.02 11.30
CA ALA A 72 16.18 -26.78 12.06
C ALA A 72 16.47 -25.56 11.15
N GLU A 73 17.29 -25.70 10.11
CA GLU A 73 17.52 -24.62 9.13
C GLU A 73 16.24 -24.28 8.36
N LEU A 74 15.47 -25.30 7.95
CA LEU A 74 14.19 -25.09 7.28
C LEU A 74 13.17 -24.38 8.20
N ASP A 75 13.09 -24.78 9.46
CA ASP A 75 12.18 -24.17 10.44
C ASP A 75 12.57 -22.71 10.75
N ALA A 76 13.87 -22.42 10.80
CA ALA A 76 14.37 -21.06 10.97
C ALA A 76 13.99 -20.16 9.78
N GLU A 77 14.14 -20.65 8.55
CA GLU A 77 13.73 -19.90 7.35
C GLU A 77 12.20 -19.69 7.30
N LEU A 78 11.41 -20.68 7.68
CA LEU A 78 9.95 -20.53 7.80
C LEU A 78 9.56 -19.47 8.84
N ALA A 79 10.27 -19.42 9.97
CA ALA A 79 10.06 -18.39 10.98
C ALA A 79 10.43 -16.99 10.47
N SER A 80 11.57 -16.85 9.78
CA SER A 80 11.96 -15.58 9.15
C SER A 80 10.93 -15.11 8.14
N ALA A 81 10.48 -16.00 7.24
CA ALA A 81 9.47 -15.68 6.23
C ALA A 81 8.12 -15.25 6.84
N ARG A 82 7.74 -15.81 8.00
CA ARG A 82 6.54 -15.38 8.75
C ARG A 82 6.70 -13.98 9.32
N ALA A 83 7.87 -13.66 9.90
CA ALA A 83 8.13 -12.32 10.43
C ALA A 83 8.10 -11.26 9.32
N ASP A 84 8.72 -11.54 8.17
CA ASP A 84 8.73 -10.63 7.03
C ASP A 84 7.32 -10.48 6.42
N LYS A 85 6.54 -11.56 6.35
CA LYS A 85 5.12 -11.49 5.97
C LYS A 85 4.35 -10.51 6.86
N ASP A 86 4.54 -10.54 8.17
CA ASP A 86 3.82 -9.65 9.09
C ASP A 86 4.22 -8.17 8.89
N VAL A 87 5.48 -7.90 8.56
CA VAL A 87 5.94 -6.56 8.16
C VAL A 87 5.26 -6.13 6.85
N MET A 88 5.20 -7.01 5.86
CA MET A 88 4.53 -6.75 4.58
C MET A 88 3.03 -6.48 4.76
N ASP A 89 2.35 -7.23 5.63
CA ASP A 89 0.92 -7.04 5.94
C ASP A 89 0.63 -5.67 6.56
N LYS A 90 1.50 -5.22 7.48
CA LYS A 90 1.41 -3.87 8.04
C LYS A 90 1.58 -2.81 6.96
N ALA A 91 2.51 -3.03 6.02
CA ALA A 91 2.77 -2.11 4.93
C ALA A 91 1.59 -2.03 3.94
N VAL A 92 0.96 -3.16 3.62
CA VAL A 92 -0.31 -3.22 2.86
C VAL A 92 -1.42 -2.47 3.60
N SER A 93 -1.55 -2.70 4.91
CA SER A 93 -2.60 -2.08 5.73
C SER A 93 -2.46 -0.56 5.78
N GLY A 94 -1.26 -0.04 6.01
CA GLY A 94 -0.99 1.40 5.98
C GLY A 94 -1.24 2.02 4.59
N THR A 95 -0.91 1.30 3.51
CA THR A 95 -1.19 1.79 2.14
C THR A 95 -2.70 1.81 1.86
N ARG A 96 -3.44 0.80 2.35
CA ARG A 96 -4.90 0.74 2.26
C ARG A 96 -5.59 1.85 3.07
N GLU A 97 -5.02 2.22 4.21
CA GLU A 97 -5.49 3.37 4.99
C GLU A 97 -5.30 4.69 4.24
N ASN A 98 -4.13 4.91 3.62
CA ASN A 98 -3.91 6.07 2.75
C ASN A 98 -4.92 6.11 1.58
N LEU A 99 -5.17 4.96 0.95
CA LEU A 99 -6.18 4.85 -0.11
C LEU A 99 -7.57 5.28 0.37
N LYS A 100 -7.96 4.86 1.58
CA LYS A 100 -9.24 5.27 2.19
C LYS A 100 -9.26 6.77 2.45
N ILE A 101 -8.21 7.34 3.04
CA ILE A 101 -8.09 8.78 3.30
C ILE A 101 -8.28 9.58 2.01
N PHE A 102 -7.58 9.21 0.93
CA PHE A 102 -7.73 9.92 -0.35
C PHE A 102 -9.10 9.74 -0.99
N THR A 103 -9.71 8.56 -0.87
CA THR A 103 -11.07 8.30 -1.40
C THR A 103 -12.11 9.15 -0.68
N ASP A 104 -12.02 9.24 0.63
CA ASP A 104 -12.91 10.04 1.47
C ASP A 104 -12.65 11.56 1.21
N ALA A 105 -11.39 11.97 1.11
CA ALA A 105 -11.01 13.34 0.76
C ALA A 105 -11.53 13.76 -0.61
N ARG A 106 -11.35 12.91 -1.62
CA ARG A 106 -11.92 13.11 -2.96
C ARG A 106 -13.44 13.29 -2.87
N THR A 107 -14.13 12.48 -2.09
CA THR A 107 -15.60 12.56 -1.94
C THR A 107 -16.02 13.91 -1.36
N SER A 108 -15.33 14.37 -0.31
CA SER A 108 -15.59 15.67 0.31
C SER A 108 -15.32 16.85 -0.64
N LEU A 109 -14.17 16.86 -1.30
CA LEU A 109 -13.77 17.95 -2.20
C LEU A 109 -14.60 17.98 -3.48
N LYS A 110 -14.99 16.81 -4.01
CA LYS A 110 -15.88 16.71 -5.17
C LYS A 110 -17.24 17.38 -4.90
N ALA A 111 -17.77 17.28 -3.68
CA ALA A 111 -19.03 17.93 -3.32
C ALA A 111 -18.95 19.46 -3.41
N LYS A 112 -17.74 20.04 -3.33
CA LYS A 112 -17.49 21.48 -3.41
C LYS A 112 -17.08 21.95 -4.82
N ALA A 113 -16.78 21.02 -5.73
CA ALA A 113 -16.29 21.31 -7.08
C ALA A 113 -17.41 21.86 -7.98
N THR A 114 -17.36 23.16 -8.30
CA THR A 114 -18.40 23.83 -9.10
C THR A 114 -17.91 24.24 -10.49
N THR A 115 -16.61 24.45 -10.66
CA THR A 115 -16.00 24.86 -11.93
C THR A 115 -15.56 23.67 -12.78
N ALA A 116 -15.28 23.91 -14.07
CA ALA A 116 -14.72 22.88 -14.94
C ALA A 116 -13.30 22.47 -14.49
N GLN A 117 -12.52 23.43 -13.99
CA GLN A 117 -11.18 23.26 -13.47
C GLN A 117 -11.16 22.37 -12.21
N ASP A 118 -12.08 22.61 -11.26
CA ASP A 118 -12.21 21.75 -10.08
C ASP A 118 -12.54 20.31 -10.47
N ARG A 119 -13.48 20.13 -11.41
CA ARG A 119 -13.86 18.80 -11.90
C ARG A 119 -12.69 18.09 -12.59
N ALA A 120 -11.86 18.82 -13.33
CA ALA A 120 -10.66 18.28 -13.95
C ALA A 120 -9.65 17.79 -12.91
N ARG A 121 -9.43 18.57 -11.83
CA ARG A 121 -8.58 18.18 -10.69
C ARG A 121 -9.13 16.98 -9.93
N VAL A 122 -10.44 16.94 -9.66
CA VAL A 122 -11.09 15.74 -9.09
C VAL A 122 -10.87 14.52 -9.98
N GLY A 123 -10.99 14.67 -11.30
CA GLY A 123 -10.70 13.61 -12.25
C GLY A 123 -9.23 13.16 -12.25
N GLN A 124 -8.29 14.07 -11.96
CA GLN A 124 -6.89 13.71 -11.73
C GLN A 124 -6.69 12.94 -10.44
N LEU A 125 -7.29 13.40 -9.34
CA LEU A 125 -7.25 12.68 -8.06
C LEU A 125 -7.86 11.27 -8.19
N ASP A 126 -8.94 11.11 -8.95
CA ASP A 126 -9.53 9.80 -9.25
C ASP A 126 -8.55 8.83 -9.93
N ARG A 127 -7.70 9.34 -10.82
CA ARG A 127 -6.66 8.52 -11.47
C ARG A 127 -5.60 8.09 -10.45
N GLU A 128 -5.13 9.01 -9.62
CA GLU A 128 -4.14 8.69 -8.59
C GLU A 128 -4.66 7.66 -7.57
N ILE A 129 -5.92 7.80 -7.13
CA ILE A 129 -6.59 6.83 -6.24
C ILE A 129 -6.68 5.46 -6.90
N ARG A 130 -7.06 5.39 -8.18
CA ARG A 130 -7.12 4.12 -8.92
C ARG A 130 -5.75 3.46 -9.03
N THR A 131 -4.71 4.25 -9.31
CA THR A 131 -3.32 3.75 -9.32
C THR A 131 -2.94 3.21 -7.95
N LEU A 132 -3.25 3.92 -6.87
CA LEU A 132 -2.92 3.47 -5.51
C LEU A 132 -3.68 2.19 -5.14
N SER A 133 -4.95 2.07 -5.53
CA SER A 133 -5.73 0.86 -5.35
C SER A 133 -5.07 -0.34 -6.02
N GLY A 134 -4.67 -0.22 -7.30
CA GLY A 134 -3.98 -1.30 -8.01
C GLY A 134 -2.64 -1.69 -7.37
N ARG A 135 -1.94 -0.74 -6.73
CA ARG A 135 -0.73 -1.04 -5.95
C ARG A 135 -1.04 -1.83 -4.69
N VAL A 136 -2.08 -1.45 -3.94
CA VAL A 136 -2.54 -2.23 -2.77
C VAL A 136 -2.88 -3.67 -3.16
N ASP A 137 -3.54 -3.87 -4.30
CA ASP A 137 -3.87 -5.20 -4.81
C ASP A 137 -2.61 -5.99 -5.16
N THR A 138 -1.64 -5.35 -5.83
CA THR A 138 -0.35 -5.97 -6.18
C THR A 138 0.41 -6.38 -4.92
N MET A 139 0.55 -5.49 -3.94
CA MET A 139 1.20 -5.77 -2.66
C MET A 139 0.51 -6.93 -1.93
N SER A 140 -0.83 -6.93 -1.88
CA SER A 140 -1.61 -8.03 -1.28
C SER A 140 -1.34 -9.35 -2.01
N GLY A 141 -1.18 -9.32 -3.33
CA GLY A 141 -0.79 -10.46 -4.15
C GLY A 141 0.59 -11.03 -3.77
N VAL A 142 1.57 -10.18 -3.49
CA VAL A 142 2.91 -10.58 -3.03
C VAL A 142 2.82 -11.31 -1.68
N VAL A 143 2.10 -10.73 -0.71
CA VAL A 143 1.88 -11.36 0.61
C VAL A 143 1.17 -12.71 0.49
N ASN A 144 0.13 -12.80 -0.35
CA ASN A 144 -0.57 -14.05 -0.61
C ASN A 144 0.33 -15.10 -1.28
N ASN A 145 1.32 -14.67 -2.07
CA ASN A 145 2.30 -15.59 -2.63
C ASN A 145 3.22 -16.15 -1.54
N LEU A 146 3.75 -15.28 -0.66
CA LEU A 146 4.59 -15.70 0.46
C LEU A 146 3.83 -16.64 1.40
N THR A 147 2.58 -16.31 1.71
CA THR A 147 1.69 -17.10 2.57
C THR A 147 1.48 -18.53 2.04
N ARG A 148 1.40 -18.72 0.72
CA ARG A 148 1.29 -20.07 0.13
C ARG A 148 2.60 -20.86 0.13
N ARG A 149 3.72 -20.22 0.42
CA ARG A 149 5.06 -20.84 0.42
C ARG A 149 5.47 -21.32 1.80
N ILE A 150 5.01 -20.66 2.85
CA ILE A 150 5.18 -21.03 4.26
C ILE A 150 4.12 -22.03 4.71
#